data_AF-A0A1B8B5Y9-F1
#
_entry.id   AF-A0A1B8B5Y9-F1
#
_cell.length_a   1.000
_cell.length_b   1.000
_cell.length_c   1.000
_cell.angle_alpha   90.00
_cell.angle_beta   90.00
_cell.angle_gamma   90.00
#
_symmetry.space_group_name_H-M   'P 1'
#
loop_
_entity.id
_entity.type
_entity.pdbx_description
1 polymer ?
#
loop_
_entity_poly.entity_id
_entity_poly.type
_entity_poly.pdbx_seq_one_letter_code
_entity_poly.pdbx_strand_id
1 'polypeptide(L)'
;MSLTKGAGENTDEMPESTTLELAPDWDTIFVIPDNKNKKPTLRCMVSSSILMNQMSYFRALFTSGARGLAFPKGEKPEISLLEDDPDTMRLILSNLHDKVELRRYNVLSSAKILSVALHYDKYCCDGIMSA
;
A
#
# COMPACT_ATOMS: atom_id res chain seq x y z
N MET A 1 28.21 -48.19 -14.78
CA MET A 1 27.32 -47.83 -13.66
C MET A 1 27.07 -46.35 -13.78
N SER A 2 25.90 -45.97 -14.27
CA SER A 2 25.51 -44.58 -14.52
C SER A 2 24.22 -44.26 -13.79
N LEU A 3 24.03 -42.95 -13.55
CA LEU A 3 22.84 -42.20 -13.15
C LEU A 3 22.78 -41.71 -11.70
N THR A 4 23.36 -40.51 -11.56
CA THR A 4 22.76 -39.26 -11.07
C THR A 4 21.87 -39.33 -9.83
N LYS A 5 22.45 -38.82 -8.75
CA LYS A 5 21.81 -38.55 -7.46
C LYS A 5 21.42 -37.07 -7.41
N GLY A 6 20.19 -36.82 -6.96
CA GLY A 6 19.85 -35.63 -6.18
C GLY A 6 19.18 -34.50 -6.96
N ALA A 7 17.85 -34.55 -6.97
CA ALA A 7 17.00 -33.37 -7.09
C ALA A 7 17.39 -32.35 -6.00
N GLY A 8 17.61 -31.12 -6.44
CA GLY A 8 17.71 -29.93 -5.61
C GLY A 8 16.92 -28.85 -6.31
N GLU A 9 15.60 -29.05 -6.39
CA GLU A 9 14.65 -28.05 -6.83
C GLU A 9 14.60 -26.97 -5.74
N ASN A 10 15.45 -25.95 -5.88
CA ASN A 10 15.30 -24.71 -5.12
C ASN A 10 14.11 -23.97 -5.72
N THR A 11 12.91 -24.35 -5.31
CA THR A 11 11.74 -23.48 -5.41
C THR A 11 11.98 -22.30 -4.47
N ASP A 12 12.51 -21.23 -5.06
CA ASP A 12 12.49 -19.89 -4.49
C ASP A 12 11.01 -19.51 -4.33
N GLU A 13 10.41 -19.93 -3.22
CA GLU A 13 9.04 -19.57 -2.83
C GLU A 13 8.99 -18.06 -2.69
N MET A 14 8.62 -17.40 -3.79
CA MET A 14 8.36 -15.98 -3.84
C MET A 14 7.28 -15.69 -2.79
N PRO A 15 7.52 -14.77 -1.84
CA PRO A 15 6.52 -14.50 -0.80
C PRO A 15 5.22 -14.08 -1.47
N GLU A 16 4.14 -14.82 -1.21
CA GLU A 16 2.82 -14.54 -1.77
C GLU A 16 2.40 -13.12 -1.37
N SER A 17 2.10 -12.30 -2.38
CA SER A 17 1.61 -10.94 -2.19
C SER A 17 0.23 -10.98 -1.54
N THR A 18 0.05 -10.33 -0.38
CA THR A 18 -1.26 -10.26 0.27
C THR A 18 -2.13 -9.23 -0.42
N THR A 19 -3.32 -9.62 -0.87
CA THR A 19 -4.32 -8.68 -1.41
C THR A 19 -5.39 -8.38 -0.35
N LEU A 20 -5.68 -7.09 -0.14
CA LEU A 20 -6.66 -6.59 0.83
C LEU A 20 -7.71 -5.74 0.11
N GLU A 21 -8.96 -6.18 0.16
CA GLU A 21 -10.10 -5.40 -0.35
C GLU A 21 -10.63 -4.47 0.75
N LEU A 22 -10.46 -3.16 0.55
CA LEU A 22 -10.86 -2.14 1.53
C LEU A 22 -12.18 -1.46 1.17
N ALA A 23 -12.57 -1.49 -0.10
CA ALA A 23 -13.81 -0.88 -0.58
C ALA A 23 -14.52 -1.79 -1.60
N PRO A 24 -15.84 -2.00 -1.49
CA PRO A 24 -16.59 -2.82 -2.46
C PRO A 24 -16.69 -2.15 -3.85
N ASP A 25 -16.62 -0.82 -3.88
CA ASP A 25 -16.62 0.04 -5.05
C ASP A 25 -15.20 0.43 -5.50
N TRP A 26 -14.18 -0.34 -5.12
CA TRP A 26 -12.79 -0.01 -5.38
C TRP A 26 -12.53 0.33 -6.85
N ASP A 27 -11.78 1.40 -7.06
CA ASP A 27 -11.44 1.93 -8.38
C ASP A 27 -9.93 1.99 -8.61
N THR A 28 -9.12 1.75 -7.57
CA THR A 28 -7.66 1.84 -7.61
C THR A 28 -7.03 0.73 -6.78
N ILE A 29 -5.84 0.27 -7.17
CA ILE A 29 -5.01 -0.67 -6.41
C ILE A 29 -3.72 0.03 -6.01
N PHE A 30 -3.42 0.07 -4.71
CA PHE A 30 -2.09 0.44 -4.23
C PHE A 30 -1.21 -0.79 -4.07
N VAL A 31 0.00 -0.73 -4.62
CA VAL A 31 1.00 -1.80 -4.53
C VAL A 31 2.13 -1.31 -3.64
N ILE A 32 2.29 -1.93 -2.47
CA ILE A 32 3.32 -1.60 -1.50
C ILE A 32 4.36 -2.72 -1.49
N PRO A 33 5.60 -2.46 -1.95
CA PRO A 33 6.66 -3.45 -1.96
C PRO A 33 7.30 -3.62 -0.58
N ASP A 34 7.95 -4.77 -0.36
CA ASP A 34 8.78 -4.97 0.82
C ASP A 34 10.02 -4.06 0.77
N ASN A 35 10.33 -3.46 1.92
CA ASN A 35 11.49 -2.57 2.07
C ASN A 35 12.84 -3.26 1.76
N LYS A 36 12.94 -4.58 1.92
CA LYS A 36 14.20 -5.34 1.79
C LYS A 36 14.43 -5.86 0.37
N ASN A 37 13.39 -6.39 -0.29
CA ASN A 37 13.54 -7.07 -1.57
C ASN A 37 12.81 -6.39 -2.74
N LYS A 38 12.10 -5.27 -2.47
CA LYS A 38 11.31 -4.50 -3.45
C LYS A 38 10.24 -5.32 -4.18
N LYS A 39 9.95 -6.55 -3.75
CA LYS A 39 8.87 -7.37 -4.30
C LYS A 39 7.54 -6.89 -3.72
N PRO A 40 6.44 -6.88 -4.50
CA PRO A 40 5.13 -6.45 -4.02
C PRO A 40 4.62 -7.41 -2.93
N THR A 41 4.54 -6.95 -1.68
CA THR A 41 4.07 -7.77 -0.55
C THR A 41 2.65 -7.44 -0.12
N LEU A 42 2.16 -6.23 -0.42
CA LEU A 42 0.80 -5.81 -0.12
C LEU A 42 0.15 -5.13 -1.33
N ARG A 43 -1.06 -5.58 -1.67
CA ARG A 43 -1.94 -4.96 -2.66
C ARG A 43 -3.23 -4.53 -1.97
N CYS A 44 -3.57 -3.26 -2.01
CA CYS A 44 -4.78 -2.72 -1.38
C CYS A 44 -5.75 -2.22 -2.45
N MET A 45 -6.93 -2.82 -2.57
CA MET A 45 -8.00 -2.34 -3.43
C MET A 45 -8.79 -1.25 -2.68
N VAL A 46 -8.71 -0.02 -3.16
CA VAL A 46 -9.20 1.18 -2.48
C VAL A 46 -10.20 1.94 -3.34
N SER A 47 -11.04 2.75 -2.70
CA SER A 47 -11.91 3.73 -3.37
C SER A 47 -11.22 5.10 -3.31
N SER A 48 -10.82 5.62 -4.47
CA SER A 48 -10.16 6.92 -4.58
C SER A 48 -11.02 8.04 -3.97
N SER A 49 -12.35 7.94 -4.11
CA SER A 49 -13.30 8.92 -3.57
C SER A 49 -13.21 9.06 -2.04
N ILE A 50 -13.08 7.95 -1.32
CA ILE A 50 -12.90 7.94 0.14
C ILE A 50 -11.56 8.58 0.49
N LEU A 51 -10.48 8.18 -0.18
CA LEU A 51 -9.14 8.69 0.09
C LEU A 51 -9.02 10.20 -0.17
N MET A 52 -9.57 10.69 -1.28
CA MET A 52 -9.59 12.12 -1.63
C MET A 52 -10.36 12.98 -0.62
N ASN A 53 -11.41 12.42 -0.02
CA ASN A 53 -12.20 13.13 1.00
C ASN A 53 -11.45 13.25 2.33
N GLN A 54 -10.63 12.25 2.67
CA GLN A 54 -9.97 12.17 3.97
C GLN A 54 -8.58 12.81 4.00
N MET A 55 -7.82 12.80 2.89
CA MET A 55 -6.44 13.30 2.86
C MET A 55 -6.14 14.13 1.61
N SER A 56 -5.48 15.27 1.81
CA SER A 56 -5.14 16.21 0.73
C SER A 56 -4.12 15.64 -0.25
N TYR A 57 -3.17 14.82 0.22
CA TYR A 57 -2.22 14.13 -0.66
C TYR A 57 -2.93 13.26 -1.70
N PHE A 58 -3.90 12.43 -1.27
CA PHE A 58 -4.64 11.57 -2.19
C PHE A 58 -5.53 12.40 -3.11
N ARG A 59 -6.11 13.49 -2.60
CA ARG A 59 -6.80 14.46 -3.46
C ARG A 59 -5.89 14.95 -4.57
N ALA A 60 -4.70 15.46 -4.24
CA ALA A 60 -3.73 15.90 -5.22
C ALA A 60 -3.31 14.77 -6.17
N LEU A 61 -3.07 13.56 -5.65
CA LEU A 61 -2.69 12.38 -6.46
C LEU A 61 -3.73 12.05 -7.53
N PHE A 62 -5.02 12.10 -7.20
CA PHE A 62 -6.11 11.71 -8.10
C PHE A 62 -6.66 12.87 -8.94
N THR A 63 -6.60 14.12 -8.47
CA THR A 63 -7.14 15.28 -9.20
C THR A 63 -6.14 15.95 -10.12
N SER A 64 -4.84 15.93 -9.79
CA SER A 64 -3.85 16.71 -10.54
C SER A 64 -3.58 16.18 -11.94
N GLY A 65 -4.05 14.98 -12.31
CA GLY A 65 -3.65 14.31 -13.56
C GLY A 65 -2.13 14.13 -13.68
N ALA A 66 -1.36 14.49 -12.66
CA ALA A 66 0.05 14.83 -12.76
C ALA A 66 0.88 13.79 -12.03
N ARG A 67 1.19 12.73 -12.77
CA ARG A 67 2.50 12.05 -12.82
C ARG A 67 2.54 11.03 -13.96
N GLY A 68 1.94 11.34 -15.11
CA GLY A 68 1.91 10.43 -16.28
C GLY A 68 0.85 9.32 -16.21
N LEU A 69 -0.08 9.41 -15.26
CA LEU A 69 -1.15 8.44 -15.04
C LEU A 69 -2.42 8.85 -15.80
N ALA A 70 -2.33 8.94 -17.13
CA ALA A 70 -3.51 9.03 -17.97
C ALA A 70 -4.14 7.64 -18.04
N PHE A 71 -5.02 7.31 -17.09
CA PHE A 71 -5.65 6.00 -17.07
C PHE A 71 -6.73 5.92 -18.17
N PRO A 72 -6.69 4.90 -19.03
CA PRO A 72 -7.77 4.63 -19.97
C PRO A 72 -9.11 4.56 -19.22
N LYS A 73 -10.14 5.16 -19.81
CA LYS A 73 -11.46 5.24 -19.20
C LYS A 73 -12.00 3.82 -18.97
N GLY A 74 -12.11 3.41 -17.71
CA GLY A 74 -12.58 2.07 -17.30
C GLY A 74 -11.50 1.13 -16.75
N GLU A 75 -10.22 1.52 -16.80
CA GLU A 75 -9.17 0.78 -16.11
C GLU A 75 -9.11 1.15 -14.62
N LYS A 76 -8.85 0.14 -13.78
CA LYS A 76 -8.64 0.29 -12.34
C LYS A 76 -7.13 0.37 -12.10
N PRO A 77 -6.56 1.59 -11.94
CA PRO A 77 -5.12 1.77 -11.93
C PRO A 77 -4.39 1.06 -10.80
N GLU A 78 -3.16 0.63 -11.08
CA GLU A 78 -2.20 0.22 -10.06
C GLU A 78 -1.19 1.35 -9.80
N ILE A 79 -1.07 1.77 -8.54
CA ILE A 79 -0.13 2.82 -8.11
C ILE A 79 0.83 2.23 -7.10
N SER A 80 2.13 2.25 -7.42
CA SER A 80 3.18 1.74 -6.54
C SER A 80 3.61 2.79 -5.52
N LEU A 81 3.56 2.43 -4.24
CA LEU A 81 3.96 3.26 -3.10
C LEU A 81 5.32 2.80 -2.59
N LEU A 82 6.39 3.14 -3.32
CA LEU A 82 7.72 2.54 -3.16
C LEU A 82 8.45 2.89 -1.85
N GLU A 83 8.05 3.99 -1.21
CA GLU A 83 8.71 4.53 -0.01
C GLU A 83 7.95 4.20 1.28
N ASP A 84 6.81 3.53 1.16
CA ASP A 84 5.89 3.34 2.26
C ASP A 84 5.99 1.93 2.84
N ASP A 85 5.90 1.82 4.17
CA ASP A 85 5.98 0.54 4.86
C ASP A 85 4.66 -0.25 4.70
N PRO A 86 4.68 -1.53 4.26
CA PRO A 86 3.48 -2.32 4.05
C PRO A 86 2.58 -2.42 5.29
N ASP A 87 3.16 -2.62 6.47
CA ASP A 87 2.37 -2.79 7.69
C ASP A 87 1.74 -1.47 8.15
N THR A 88 2.45 -0.36 8.00
CA THR A 88 1.92 0.98 8.31
C THR A 88 0.84 1.37 7.31
N MET A 89 1.05 1.12 6.01
CA MET A 89 0.05 1.40 4.97
C MET A 89 -1.19 0.55 5.10
N ARG A 90 -1.06 -0.72 5.50
CA ARG A 90 -2.21 -1.57 5.83
C ARG A 90 -3.08 -0.90 6.89
N LEU A 91 -2.48 -0.41 7.97
CA LEU A 91 -3.21 0.22 9.07
C LEU A 91 -3.86 1.54 8.63
N ILE A 92 -3.11 2.43 7.96
CA ILE A 92 -3.62 3.73 7.50
C ILE A 92 -4.79 3.54 6.54
N LEU A 93 -4.62 2.74 5.49
CA LEU A 93 -5.67 2.54 4.49
C LEU A 93 -6.87 1.81 5.09
N SER A 94 -6.66 0.84 5.97
CA SER A 94 -7.77 0.19 6.69
C SER A 94 -8.53 1.19 7.58
N ASN A 95 -7.84 2.14 8.19
CA ASN A 95 -8.47 3.19 8.98
C ASN A 95 -9.31 4.13 8.12
N LEU A 96 -8.77 4.60 7.00
CA LEU A 96 -9.48 5.49 6.08
C LEU A 96 -10.76 4.87 5.48
N HIS A 97 -10.80 3.54 5.39
CA HIS A 97 -11.93 2.79 4.86
C HIS A 97 -12.84 2.16 5.93
N ASP A 98 -12.65 2.46 7.22
CA ASP A 98 -13.39 1.83 8.33
C ASP A 98 -13.33 0.29 8.33
N LYS A 99 -12.21 -0.27 7.86
CA LYS A 99 -11.91 -1.72 7.77
C LYS A 99 -10.83 -2.17 8.76
N VAL A 100 -10.58 -1.39 9.82
CA VAL A 100 -9.55 -1.73 10.80
C VAL A 100 -9.92 -3.04 11.52
N GLU A 101 -9.10 -4.07 11.32
CA GLU A 101 -9.14 -5.27 12.14
C GLU A 101 -8.60 -4.96 13.54
N LEU A 102 -9.45 -4.47 14.44
CA LEU A 102 -9.07 -4.07 15.81
C LEU A 102 -8.32 -5.18 16.58
N ARG A 103 -8.56 -6.46 16.25
CA ARG A 103 -7.84 -7.61 16.84
C ARG A 103 -6.35 -7.63 16.50
N ARG A 104 -5.95 -7.14 15.32
CA ARG A 104 -4.54 -7.04 14.90
C ARG A 104 -3.79 -5.89 15.56
N TYR A 105 -4.51 -4.89 16.08
CA TYR A 105 -3.93 -3.62 16.52
C TYR A 105 -4.31 -3.26 17.97
N ASN A 106 -4.71 -4.25 18.78
CA ASN A 106 -5.11 -4.02 20.16
C ASN A 106 -3.98 -3.49 21.06
N VAL A 107 -2.73 -3.70 20.65
CA VAL A 107 -1.53 -3.16 21.28
C VAL A 107 -0.57 -2.73 20.17
N LEU A 108 -0.44 -1.42 19.98
CA LEU A 108 0.59 -0.84 19.12
C LEU A 108 1.81 -0.50 19.96
N SER A 109 3.01 -0.88 19.50
CA SER A 109 4.24 -0.39 20.11
C SER A 109 4.41 1.12 19.85
N SER A 110 5.13 1.82 20.72
CA SER A 110 5.43 3.25 20.53
C SER A 110 6.12 3.52 19.18
N ALA A 111 6.97 2.59 18.73
CA ALA A 111 7.61 2.66 17.41
C ALA A 111 6.59 2.59 16.26
N LYS A 112 5.56 1.77 16.36
CA LYS A 112 4.51 1.66 15.34
C LYS A 112 3.60 2.88 15.34
N ILE A 113 3.26 3.40 16.52
CA ILE A 113 2.51 4.67 16.66
C ILE A 113 3.28 5.81 16.00
N LEU A 114 4.58 5.95 16.28
CA LEU A 114 5.43 6.96 15.65
C LEU A 114 5.50 6.78 14.13
N SER A 115 5.66 5.54 13.64
CA SER A 115 5.67 5.25 12.20
C SER A 115 4.37 5.67 11.51
N VAL A 116 3.22 5.38 12.12
CA VAL A 116 1.91 5.81 11.63
C VAL A 116 1.82 7.33 11.60
N ALA A 117 2.19 8.01 12.69
CA ALA A 117 2.16 9.47 12.77
C ALA A 117 3.02 10.14 11.68
N LEU A 118 4.22 9.62 11.43
CA LEU A 118 5.12 10.11 10.37
C LEU A 118 4.52 9.93 8.97
N HIS A 119 3.84 8.81 8.71
CA HIS A 119 3.16 8.62 7.42
C HIS A 119 1.92 9.51 7.30
N TYR A 120 1.15 9.71 8.38
CA TYR A 120 0.05 10.68 8.36
C TYR A 120 0.55 12.09 8.05
N ASP A 121 1.68 12.52 8.61
CA ASP A 121 2.30 13.81 8.28
C ASP A 121 2.58 13.93 6.77
N LYS A 122 3.17 12.89 6.15
CA LYS A 122 3.39 12.81 4.70
C LYS A 122 2.11 12.96 3.87
N TYR A 123 0.99 12.40 4.32
CA TYR A 123 -0.26 12.36 3.55
C TYR A 123 -1.26 13.48 3.89
N CYS A 124 -1.13 14.11 5.05
CA CYS A 124 -2.01 15.20 5.50
C CYS A 124 -1.41 16.59 5.25
N CYS A 125 -0.09 16.71 5.14
CA CYS A 125 0.54 18.01 4.92
C CYS A 125 0.63 18.30 3.42
N ASP A 126 -0.24 19.20 2.93
CA ASP A 126 0.02 19.99 1.74
C ASP A 126 1.19 20.91 2.03
N GLY A 127 2.42 20.43 1.79
CA GLY A 127 3.63 21.24 1.73
C GLY A 127 3.71 22.38 2.76
N ILE A 128 3.75 22.08 4.06
CA ILE A 128 4.47 22.96 4.99
C ILE A 128 5.95 22.54 4.99
N MET A 129 6.55 22.62 3.79
CA MET A 129 7.98 22.79 3.59
C MET A 129 8.16 23.73 2.40
N SER A 130 7.64 24.95 2.54
CA SER A 130 8.11 26.09 1.76
C SER A 130 8.01 27.35 2.61
N ALA A 131 9.12 27.66 3.30
CA ALA A 131 9.70 28.98 3.50
C ALA A 131 11.07 28.82 4.17
#